data_AF-A0A2H0I9F8-F1
#
_entry.id   AF-A0A2H0I9F8-F1
#
_cell.length_a   1.000
_cell.length_b   1.000
_cell.length_c   1.000
_cell.angle_alpha   90.00
_cell.angle_beta   90.00
_cell.angle_gamma   90.00
#
_symmetry.space_group_name_H-M   'P 1'
#
loop_
_entity.id
_entity.type
_entity.pdbx_description
1 polymer ?
#
loop_
_entity_poly.entity_id
_entity_poly.type
_entity_poly.pdbx_seq_one_letter_code
_entity_poly.pdbx_strand_id
1 'polypeptide(L)'
;MNRQQLEKRVIEIANKTLQEKHYVSCVDILLGIGWLQPVRVNDWRKGRLPYLEQAVQANLNKLSYAMKCFRQWANKCGLKPSETKYLARTRGQKRELRFSESGNPAIEKAYRTHYISPVLSQKKQENLKTKLDKPPEHVVFCILKESTCEQCKEMLHKGSFLYTEQDKALCMKCSGFDELVYLPAGNAKLTRRAKQYSKSYAVVVWFSRARKRYERQGLLVEESALKRAEDEVNVDYHNMKEEGNI
;
A
#
# COMPACT_ATOMS: atom_id res chain seq x y z
N MET A 1 -4.67 -29.69 10.52
CA MET A 1 -5.98 -29.02 10.64
C MET A 1 -6.99 -29.70 9.73
N ASN A 2 -8.08 -30.21 10.29
CA ASN A 2 -9.20 -30.78 9.52
C ASN A 2 -10.10 -29.68 8.96
N ARG A 3 -11.12 -30.04 8.16
CA ARG A 3 -12.02 -29.07 7.50
C ARG A 3 -12.81 -28.20 8.49
N GLN A 4 -13.39 -28.79 9.53
CA GLN A 4 -14.17 -28.05 10.53
C GLN A 4 -13.31 -27.06 11.33
N GLN A 5 -12.09 -27.46 11.72
CA GLN A 5 -11.14 -26.57 12.40
C GLN A 5 -10.73 -25.41 11.49
N LEU A 6 -10.50 -25.68 10.20
CA LEU A 6 -10.17 -24.65 9.22
C LEU A 6 -11.31 -23.65 9.05
N GLU A 7 -12.56 -24.12 8.94
CA GLU A 7 -13.72 -23.24 8.85
C GLU A 7 -13.85 -22.33 10.06
N LYS A 8 -13.78 -22.89 11.28
CA LYS A 8 -13.82 -22.11 12.53
C LYS A 8 -12.71 -21.05 12.55
N ARG A 9 -11.49 -21.43 12.16
CA ARG A 9 -10.34 -20.52 12.15
C ARG A 9 -10.51 -19.39 11.13
N VAL A 10 -11.01 -19.69 9.94
CA VAL A 10 -11.33 -18.68 8.91
C VAL A 10 -12.32 -17.66 9.46
N ILE A 11 -13.41 -18.11 10.09
CA ILE A 11 -14.45 -17.23 10.66
C ILE A 11 -13.90 -16.36 11.78
N GLU A 12 -13.10 -16.93 12.68
CA GLU A 12 -12.47 -16.20 13.79
C GLU A 12 -11.58 -15.05 13.27
N ILE A 13 -10.69 -15.35 12.31
CA ILE A 13 -9.80 -14.35 11.69
C ILE A 13 -10.62 -13.30 10.94
N ALA A 14 -11.65 -13.71 10.21
CA ALA A 14 -12.50 -12.81 9.45
C ALA A 14 -13.24 -11.82 10.36
N ASN A 15 -13.83 -12.30 11.45
CA ASN A 15 -14.50 -11.45 12.44
C ASN A 15 -13.52 -10.45 13.08
N LYS A 16 -12.34 -10.93 13.52
CA LYS A 16 -11.30 -10.06 14.10
C LYS A 16 -10.85 -8.98 13.11
N THR A 17 -10.58 -9.37 11.87
CA THR A 17 -10.15 -8.43 10.82
C THR A 17 -11.24 -7.41 10.50
N LEU A 18 -12.51 -7.84 10.46
CA LEU A 18 -13.65 -6.97 10.21
C LEU A 18 -13.83 -5.93 11.34
N GLN A 19 -13.59 -6.32 12.59
CA GLN A 19 -13.65 -5.40 13.73
C GLN A 19 -12.53 -4.35 13.67
N GLU A 20 -11.31 -4.75 13.32
CA GLU A 20 -10.14 -3.87 13.28
C GLU A 20 -10.12 -2.93 12.06
N LYS A 21 -10.49 -3.44 10.88
CA LYS A 21 -10.32 -2.75 9.60
C LYS A 21 -11.62 -2.32 8.94
N HIS A 22 -12.76 -2.85 9.38
CA HIS A 22 -14.08 -2.71 8.74
C HIS A 22 -14.19 -3.28 7.32
N TYR A 23 -13.19 -4.03 6.86
CA TYR A 23 -13.25 -4.87 5.67
C TYR A 23 -12.38 -6.11 5.88
N VAL A 24 -12.61 -7.14 5.07
CA VAL A 24 -11.79 -8.36 5.05
C VAL A 24 -11.49 -8.74 3.61
N SER A 25 -10.23 -9.10 3.33
CA SER A 25 -9.79 -9.63 2.04
C SER A 25 -9.29 -11.08 2.17
N CYS A 26 -9.18 -11.77 1.04
CA CYS A 26 -8.56 -13.10 1.00
C CYS A 26 -7.11 -13.09 1.54
N VAL A 27 -6.36 -12.01 1.32
CA VAL A 27 -4.99 -11.86 1.82
C VAL A 27 -4.97 -11.83 3.36
N ASP A 28 -5.95 -11.16 3.99
CA ASP A 28 -6.05 -11.12 5.45
C ASP A 28 -6.29 -12.51 6.05
N ILE A 29 -7.15 -13.31 5.40
CA ILE A 29 -7.40 -14.70 5.81
C ILE A 29 -6.12 -15.54 5.70
N LEU A 30 -5.40 -15.45 4.59
CA LEU A 30 -4.17 -16.21 4.38
C LEU A 30 -3.06 -15.81 5.36
N LEU A 31 -2.93 -14.51 5.67
CA LEU A 31 -2.02 -14.00 6.70
C LEU A 31 -2.41 -14.51 8.09
N GLY A 32 -3.69 -14.40 8.46
CA GLY A 32 -4.17 -14.77 9.80
C GLY A 32 -4.11 -16.28 10.08
N ILE A 33 -4.27 -17.12 9.06
CA ILE A 33 -4.08 -18.58 9.20
C ILE A 33 -2.58 -18.92 9.27
N GLY A 34 -1.71 -18.04 8.78
CA GLY A 34 -0.26 -18.26 8.68
C GLY A 34 0.16 -18.99 7.40
N TRP A 35 -0.73 -19.11 6.41
CA TRP A 35 -0.40 -19.71 5.11
C TRP A 35 0.35 -18.76 4.19
N LEU A 36 0.41 -17.48 4.54
CA LEU A 36 1.11 -16.46 3.80
C LEU A 36 1.87 -15.57 4.78
N GLN A 37 3.10 -15.22 4.43
CA GLN A 37 3.95 -14.36 5.27
C GLN A 37 3.93 -12.91 4.77
N PRO A 38 3.93 -11.89 5.64
CA PRO A 38 3.91 -10.48 5.21
C PRO A 38 5.01 -10.11 4.23
N VAL A 39 6.22 -10.68 4.40
CA VAL A 39 7.35 -10.48 3.49
C VAL A 39 7.02 -10.96 2.07
N ARG A 40 6.37 -12.10 1.94
CA ARG A 40 5.98 -12.67 0.64
C ARG A 40 4.88 -11.87 -0.05
N VAL A 41 3.96 -11.29 0.73
CA VAL A 41 2.97 -10.34 0.19
C VAL A 41 3.67 -9.11 -0.38
N ASN A 42 4.70 -8.60 0.29
CA ASN A 42 5.48 -7.47 -0.19
C ASN A 42 6.25 -7.83 -1.48
N ASP A 43 6.84 -9.02 -1.56
CA ASP A 43 7.50 -9.51 -2.77
C ASP A 43 6.54 -9.57 -3.95
N TRP A 44 5.36 -10.13 -3.74
CA TRP A 44 4.28 -10.15 -4.74
C TRP A 44 3.83 -8.74 -5.12
N ARG A 45 3.62 -7.83 -4.16
CA ARG A 45 3.26 -6.42 -4.43
C ARG A 45 4.33 -5.65 -5.22
N LYS A 46 5.60 -6.02 -5.05
CA LYS A 46 6.74 -5.50 -5.83
C LYS A 46 6.86 -6.17 -7.21
N GLY A 47 6.00 -7.15 -7.52
CA GLY A 47 6.01 -7.89 -8.78
C GLY A 47 7.11 -8.95 -8.90
N ARG A 48 7.77 -9.32 -7.79
CA ARG A 48 8.82 -10.36 -7.75
C ARG A 48 8.26 -11.77 -7.94
N LEU A 49 7.02 -11.97 -7.48
CA LEU A 49 6.29 -13.22 -7.67
C LEU A 49 5.32 -13.05 -8.84
N PRO A 50 5.27 -14.00 -9.81
CA PRO A 50 4.33 -13.97 -10.91
C PRO A 50 2.87 -14.03 -10.44
N TYR A 51 2.60 -14.79 -9.37
CA TYR A 51 1.26 -14.89 -8.77
C TYR A 51 1.34 -15.16 -7.25
N LEU A 52 0.28 -14.81 -6.51
CA LEU A 52 0.25 -14.90 -5.03
C LEU A 52 0.29 -16.34 -4.52
N GLU A 53 -0.43 -17.26 -5.17
CA GLU A 53 -0.53 -18.67 -4.77
C GLU A 53 0.84 -19.36 -4.66
N GLN A 54 1.85 -18.91 -5.42
CA GLN A 54 3.23 -19.42 -5.32
C GLN A 54 3.86 -19.19 -3.93
N ALA A 55 3.39 -18.20 -3.18
CA ALA A 55 3.85 -17.91 -1.83
C ALA A 55 3.02 -18.59 -0.74
N VAL A 56 1.91 -19.23 -1.09
CA VAL A 56 0.99 -19.84 -0.14
C VAL A 56 1.53 -21.21 0.27
N GLN A 57 1.65 -21.44 1.58
CA GLN A 57 2.23 -22.67 2.15
C GLN A 57 1.23 -23.85 2.20
N ALA A 58 0.01 -23.66 1.69
CA ALA A 58 -1.04 -24.68 1.68
C ALA A 58 -1.33 -25.17 0.26
N ASN A 59 -1.73 -26.45 0.15
CA ASN A 59 -2.15 -27.01 -1.12
C ASN A 59 -3.47 -26.39 -1.63
N LEU A 60 -3.71 -26.51 -2.93
CA LEU A 60 -4.86 -25.91 -3.62
C LEU A 60 -6.22 -26.37 -3.06
N ASN A 61 -6.31 -27.60 -2.56
CA ASN A 61 -7.54 -28.14 -1.98
C ASN A 61 -7.90 -27.43 -0.67
N LYS A 62 -6.92 -27.24 0.22
CA LYS A 62 -7.09 -26.50 1.47
C LYS A 62 -7.39 -25.02 1.19
N LEU A 63 -6.69 -24.44 0.24
CA LEU A 63 -6.87 -23.06 -0.19
C LEU A 63 -8.29 -22.81 -0.72
N SER A 64 -8.73 -23.63 -1.68
CA SER A 64 -10.07 -23.54 -2.27
C SER A 64 -11.17 -23.70 -1.23
N TYR A 65 -11.01 -24.63 -0.29
CA TYR A 65 -11.97 -24.81 0.80
C TYR A 65 -11.99 -23.61 1.76
N ALA A 66 -10.84 -23.08 2.18
CA ALA A 66 -10.78 -21.88 3.02
C ALA A 66 -11.45 -20.68 2.34
N MET A 67 -11.20 -20.46 1.05
CA MET A 67 -11.81 -19.39 0.27
C MET A 67 -13.34 -19.59 0.12
N LYS A 68 -13.81 -20.84 0.04
CA LYS A 68 -15.25 -21.16 0.06
C LYS A 68 -15.89 -20.78 1.40
N CYS A 69 -15.30 -21.21 2.51
CA CYS A 69 -15.77 -20.88 3.86
C CYS A 69 -15.81 -19.36 4.08
N PHE A 70 -14.76 -18.65 3.64
CA PHE A 70 -14.68 -17.19 3.73
C PHE A 70 -15.84 -16.50 3.00
N ARG A 71 -16.11 -16.88 1.75
CA ARG A 71 -17.23 -16.31 0.97
C ARG A 71 -18.59 -16.62 1.57
N GLN A 72 -18.80 -17.84 2.05
CA GLN A 72 -20.04 -18.24 2.71
C GLN A 72 -20.28 -17.43 3.99
N TRP A 73 -19.24 -17.24 4.80
CA TRP A 73 -19.29 -16.37 5.97
C TRP A 73 -19.64 -14.92 5.59
N ALA A 74 -18.98 -14.36 4.58
CA ALA A 74 -19.21 -12.98 4.18
C ALA A 74 -20.66 -12.74 3.70
N ASN A 75 -21.22 -13.69 2.95
CA ASN A 75 -22.61 -13.66 2.53
C ASN A 75 -23.57 -13.76 3.72
N LYS A 76 -23.30 -14.66 4.68
CA LYS A 76 -24.11 -14.83 5.89
C LYS A 76 -24.11 -13.57 6.76
N CYS A 77 -23.01 -12.84 6.80
CA CYS A 77 -22.88 -11.57 7.52
C CYS A 77 -23.43 -10.37 6.73
N GLY A 78 -23.96 -10.55 5.51
CA GLY A 78 -24.50 -9.47 4.69
C GLY A 78 -23.45 -8.44 4.26
N LEU A 79 -22.18 -8.84 4.13
CA LEU A 79 -21.10 -7.92 3.76
C LEU A 79 -21.20 -7.51 2.30
N LYS A 80 -20.83 -6.27 2.00
CA LYS A 80 -20.87 -5.75 0.62
C LYS A 80 -19.57 -6.12 -0.12
N PRO A 81 -19.64 -6.82 -1.26
CA PRO A 81 -18.47 -7.08 -2.07
C PRO A 81 -18.01 -5.79 -2.77
N SER A 82 -16.71 -5.53 -2.73
CA SER A 82 -16.05 -4.46 -3.49
C SER A 82 -14.80 -5.03 -4.14
N GLU A 83 -14.75 -5.01 -5.47
CA GLU A 83 -13.56 -5.42 -6.21
C GLU A 83 -12.48 -4.34 -6.09
N THR A 84 -11.24 -4.77 -5.78
CA THR A 84 -10.08 -3.89 -5.67
C THR A 84 -9.01 -4.30 -6.67
N LYS A 85 -8.47 -3.34 -7.40
CA LYS A 85 -7.36 -3.57 -8.34
C LYS A 85 -6.03 -3.64 -7.58
N TYR A 86 -5.35 -4.76 -7.69
CA TYR A 86 -4.01 -4.93 -7.14
C TYR A 86 -2.98 -4.59 -8.21
N LEU A 87 -2.34 -3.44 -8.08
CA LEU A 87 -1.32 -2.98 -9.03
C LEU A 87 0.08 -3.19 -8.45
N ALA A 88 1.00 -3.66 -9.29
CA ALA A 88 2.41 -3.75 -8.93
C ALA A 88 2.98 -2.35 -8.70
N ARG A 89 3.89 -2.25 -7.72
CA ARG A 89 4.56 -0.99 -7.38
C ARG A 89 5.76 -0.76 -8.29
N THR A 90 5.49 -0.44 -9.55
CA THR A 90 6.50 -0.17 -10.59
C THR A 90 6.34 1.24 -11.15
N ARG A 91 7.42 1.84 -11.65
CA ARG A 91 7.46 3.18 -12.27
C ARG A 91 6.73 3.23 -13.63
N GLY A 92 6.72 2.11 -14.35
CA GLY A 92 6.18 2.00 -15.71
C GLY A 92 4.70 1.66 -15.79
N GLN A 93 4.31 0.97 -16.87
CA GLN A 93 2.92 0.55 -17.09
C GLN A 93 2.37 -0.19 -15.87
N LYS A 94 1.17 0.24 -15.43
CA LYS A 94 0.46 -0.37 -14.30
C LYS A 94 0.17 -1.84 -14.63
N ARG A 95 0.98 -2.75 -14.09
CA ARG A 95 0.77 -4.19 -14.21
C ARG A 95 -0.18 -4.66 -13.12
N GLU A 96 -1.30 -5.26 -13.50
CA GLU A 96 -2.16 -5.95 -12.54
C GLU A 96 -1.43 -7.18 -11.96
N LEU A 97 -1.51 -7.33 -10.66
CA LEU A 97 -0.98 -8.49 -9.95
C LEU A 97 -1.95 -9.65 -10.08
N ARG A 98 -1.40 -10.82 -10.41
CA ARG A 98 -2.14 -12.08 -10.51
C ARG A 98 -2.14 -12.79 -9.17
N PHE A 99 -3.26 -13.41 -8.81
CA PHE A 99 -3.37 -14.18 -7.57
C PHE A 99 -3.11 -15.66 -7.80
N SER A 100 -3.69 -16.23 -8.85
CA SER A 100 -3.68 -17.67 -9.10
C SER A 100 -2.70 -18.08 -10.20
N GLU A 101 -2.24 -19.33 -10.13
CA GLU A 101 -1.44 -19.91 -11.21
C GLU A 101 -2.25 -20.05 -12.52
N SER A 102 -3.54 -20.37 -12.41
CA SER A 102 -4.44 -20.54 -13.56
C SER A 102 -4.77 -19.22 -14.25
N GLY A 103 -4.84 -18.10 -13.51
CA GLY A 103 -5.29 -16.80 -14.03
C GLY A 103 -6.74 -16.79 -14.50
N ASN A 104 -7.54 -17.77 -14.08
CA ASN A 104 -8.96 -17.81 -14.41
C ASN A 104 -9.64 -16.54 -13.89
N PRO A 105 -10.34 -15.76 -14.75
CA PRO A 105 -10.94 -14.48 -14.36
C PRO A 105 -11.89 -14.57 -13.16
N ALA A 106 -12.61 -15.70 -13.00
CA ALA A 106 -13.50 -15.89 -11.86
C ALA A 106 -12.72 -16.08 -10.54
N ILE A 107 -11.59 -16.79 -10.58
CA ILE A 107 -10.71 -17.00 -9.42
C ILE A 107 -10.02 -15.68 -9.07
N GLU A 108 -9.49 -14.97 -10.06
CA GLU A 108 -8.87 -13.65 -9.86
C GLU A 108 -9.86 -12.66 -9.24
N LYS A 109 -11.09 -12.58 -9.77
CA LYS A 109 -12.15 -11.73 -9.21
C LYS A 109 -12.47 -12.11 -7.76
N ALA A 110 -12.55 -13.40 -7.45
CA ALA A 110 -12.80 -13.86 -6.08
C ALA A 110 -11.69 -13.46 -5.11
N TYR A 111 -10.43 -13.48 -5.53
CA TYR A 111 -9.30 -13.01 -4.73
C TYR A 111 -9.27 -11.48 -4.57
N ARG A 112 -9.63 -10.73 -5.63
CA ARG A 112 -9.66 -9.26 -5.64
C ARG A 112 -10.85 -8.67 -4.89
N THR A 113 -11.85 -9.47 -4.54
CA THR A 113 -13.04 -8.99 -3.83
C THR A 113 -12.74 -8.83 -2.34
N HIS A 114 -12.93 -7.60 -1.85
CA HIS A 114 -12.92 -7.27 -0.43
C HIS A 114 -14.36 -7.19 0.06
N TYR A 115 -14.62 -7.67 1.26
CA TYR A 115 -15.95 -7.62 1.86
C TYR A 115 -15.98 -6.52 2.91
N ILE A 116 -16.80 -5.49 2.66
CA ILE A 116 -16.89 -4.28 3.48
C ILE A 116 -18.06 -4.39 4.45
N SER A 117 -17.85 -3.94 5.69
CA SER A 117 -18.89 -3.89 6.72
C SER A 117 -20.05 -2.99 6.30
N PRO A 118 -21.31 -3.46 6.37
CA PRO A 118 -22.48 -2.62 6.08
C PRO A 118 -22.76 -1.60 7.18
N VAL A 119 -22.16 -1.75 8.37
CA VAL A 119 -22.36 -0.87 9.54
C VAL A 119 -21.76 0.53 9.32
N LEU A 120 -20.79 0.66 8.41
CA LEU A 120 -20.21 1.96 8.08
C LEU A 120 -21.23 2.83 7.32
N SER A 121 -21.22 4.15 7.54
CA SER A 121 -21.98 5.07 6.70
C SER A 121 -21.53 4.99 5.24
N GLN A 122 -22.42 5.31 4.28
CA GLN A 122 -22.12 5.25 2.84
C GLN A 122 -20.83 6.02 2.50
N LYS A 123 -20.67 7.24 3.03
CA LYS A 123 -19.46 8.05 2.86
C LYS A 123 -18.19 7.37 3.38
N LYS A 124 -18.26 6.65 4.50
CA LYS A 124 -17.12 5.86 5.02
C LYS A 124 -16.82 4.65 4.14
N GLN A 125 -17.85 3.97 3.61
CA GLN A 125 -17.69 2.87 2.66
C GLN A 125 -16.99 3.34 1.37
N GLU A 126 -17.41 4.47 0.81
CA GLU A 126 -16.81 5.09 -0.38
C GLU A 126 -15.37 5.52 -0.16
N ASN A 127 -15.08 6.16 0.97
CA ASN A 127 -13.72 6.54 1.33
C ASN A 127 -12.81 5.31 1.48
N LEU A 128 -13.33 4.23 2.08
CA LEU A 128 -12.59 2.99 2.23
C LEU A 128 -12.32 2.34 0.86
N LYS A 129 -13.33 2.29 -0.01
CA LYS A 129 -13.18 1.80 -1.39
C LYS A 129 -12.13 2.59 -2.16
N THR A 130 -12.22 3.92 -2.13
CA THR A 130 -11.24 4.82 -2.76
C THR A 130 -9.83 4.59 -2.21
N LYS A 131 -9.70 4.35 -0.91
CA LYS A 131 -8.40 4.05 -0.27
C LYS A 131 -7.83 2.70 -0.72
N LEU A 132 -8.68 1.69 -0.87
CA LEU A 132 -8.28 0.34 -1.31
C LEU A 132 -7.88 0.32 -2.78
N ASP A 133 -8.57 1.08 -3.63
CA ASP A 133 -8.29 1.18 -5.06
C ASP A 133 -7.05 2.04 -5.37
N LYS A 134 -6.59 2.85 -4.41
CA LYS A 134 -5.42 3.69 -4.60
C LYS A 134 -4.15 2.83 -4.74
N PRO A 135 -3.32 3.07 -5.77
CA PRO A 135 -2.06 2.36 -5.91
C PRO A 135 -1.16 2.59 -4.69
N PRO A 136 -0.32 1.60 -4.32
CA PRO A 136 0.63 1.77 -3.23
C PRO A 136 1.56 2.96 -3.51
N GLU A 137 1.74 3.81 -2.51
CA GLU A 137 2.60 5.00 -2.62
C GLU A 137 4.03 4.58 -2.94
N HIS A 138 4.79 5.32 -3.75
CA HIS A 138 6.23 5.07 -3.91
C HIS A 138 6.99 5.43 -2.63
N VAL A 139 8.08 4.72 -2.31
CA VAL A 139 8.92 4.97 -1.14
C VAL A 139 10.34 5.08 -1.62
N VAL A 140 10.95 6.19 -1.25
CA VAL A 140 12.34 6.54 -1.51
C VAL A 140 13.08 6.49 -0.18
N PHE A 141 14.27 5.90 -0.22
CA PHE A 141 15.13 5.68 0.93
C PHE A 141 16.26 6.71 0.91
N CYS A 142 16.53 7.33 2.06
CA CYS A 142 17.82 7.99 2.26
C CYS A 142 18.84 6.95 2.69
N ILE A 143 19.92 6.80 1.91
CA ILE A 143 20.88 5.73 2.12
C ILE A 143 21.91 6.10 3.19
N LEU A 144 22.20 5.14 4.07
CA LEU A 144 23.20 5.31 5.14
C LEU A 144 24.60 4.86 4.73
N LYS A 145 24.71 4.20 3.58
CA LYS A 145 25.94 3.68 2.98
C LYS A 145 25.88 3.94 1.47
N GLU A 146 27.03 3.99 0.84
CA GLU A 146 27.12 4.11 -0.61
C GLU A 146 26.42 2.94 -1.30
N SER A 147 25.89 3.21 -2.48
CA SER A 147 25.21 2.22 -3.33
C SER A 147 25.52 2.55 -4.79
N THR A 148 25.20 1.64 -5.70
CA THR A 148 25.32 1.89 -7.15
C THR A 148 23.94 1.80 -7.77
N CYS A 149 23.64 2.70 -8.71
CA CYS A 149 22.45 2.61 -9.52
C CYS A 149 22.56 1.40 -10.46
N GLU A 150 21.59 0.49 -10.44
CA GLU A 150 21.60 -0.70 -11.26
C GLU A 150 21.49 -0.39 -12.76
N GLN A 151 20.87 0.73 -13.13
CA GLN A 151 20.59 1.10 -14.51
C GLN A 151 21.71 1.92 -15.16
N CYS A 152 22.10 3.07 -14.59
CA CYS A 152 23.15 3.93 -15.16
C CYS A 152 24.56 3.66 -14.58
N LYS A 153 24.68 2.78 -13.57
CA LYS A 153 25.92 2.47 -12.86
C LYS A 153 26.56 3.65 -12.10
N GLU A 154 25.85 4.76 -11.97
CA GLU A 154 26.28 5.91 -11.17
C GLU A 154 26.36 5.55 -9.68
N MET A 155 27.39 6.09 -9.01
CA MET A 155 27.58 5.91 -7.57
C MET A 155 26.65 6.85 -6.80
N LEU A 156 25.99 6.30 -5.79
CA LEU A 156 25.08 7.01 -4.90
C LEU A 156 25.75 7.15 -3.55
N HIS A 157 26.05 8.38 -3.17
CA HIS A 157 26.74 8.68 -1.93
C HIS A 157 25.82 8.52 -0.72
N LYS A 158 26.44 8.41 0.46
CA LYS A 158 25.72 8.49 1.73
C LYS A 158 24.86 9.77 1.79
N GLY A 159 23.60 9.62 2.19
CA GLY A 159 22.64 10.72 2.26
C GLY A 159 21.86 10.96 0.96
N SER A 160 22.25 10.32 -0.15
CA SER A 160 21.48 10.37 -1.39
C SER A 160 20.14 9.62 -1.24
N PHE A 161 19.20 10.00 -2.11
CA PHE A 161 17.95 9.28 -2.26
C PHE A 161 18.07 8.12 -3.23
N LEU A 162 17.41 7.01 -2.88
CA LEU A 162 17.41 5.76 -3.61
C LEU A 162 15.97 5.22 -3.71
N TYR A 163 15.55 4.86 -4.92
CA TYR A 163 14.34 4.08 -5.14
C TYR A 163 14.69 2.62 -5.39
N THR A 164 13.86 1.70 -4.88
CA THR A 164 14.05 0.26 -5.13
C THR A 164 12.89 -0.30 -5.95
N GLU A 165 13.18 -0.91 -7.09
CA GLU A 165 12.22 -1.62 -7.92
C GLU A 165 12.70 -3.04 -8.17
N GLN A 166 11.93 -4.06 -7.74
CA GLN A 166 12.33 -5.47 -7.92
C GLN A 166 13.78 -5.78 -7.44
N ASP A 167 14.17 -5.26 -6.28
CA ASP A 167 15.55 -5.34 -5.71
C ASP A 167 16.63 -4.54 -6.44
N LYS A 168 16.30 -3.88 -7.56
CA LYS A 168 17.21 -2.99 -8.25
C LYS A 168 17.22 -1.63 -7.59
N ALA A 169 18.39 -1.21 -7.14
CA ALA A 169 18.67 0.10 -6.60
C ALA A 169 18.74 1.12 -7.74
N LEU A 170 17.97 2.20 -7.69
CA LEU A 170 17.88 3.19 -8.76
C LEU A 170 18.05 4.62 -8.22
N CYS A 171 18.88 5.40 -8.89
CA CYS A 171 19.05 6.82 -8.61
C CYS A 171 17.77 7.60 -8.95
N MET A 172 17.67 8.85 -8.49
CA MET A 172 16.47 9.68 -8.71
C MET A 172 16.16 9.87 -10.20
N LYS A 173 17.19 10.13 -11.03
CA LYS A 173 17.05 10.27 -12.49
C LYS A 173 16.51 9.01 -13.15
N CYS A 174 17.17 7.86 -12.93
CA CYS A 174 16.68 6.60 -13.49
C CYS A 174 15.27 6.28 -12.98
N SER A 175 14.96 6.60 -11.72
CA SER A 175 13.64 6.36 -11.14
C SER A 175 12.52 7.31 -11.61
N GLY A 176 12.85 8.41 -12.29
CA GLY A 176 11.89 9.44 -12.70
C GLY A 176 11.38 10.31 -11.54
N PHE A 177 12.18 10.47 -10.49
CA PHE A 177 11.87 11.30 -9.31
C PHE A 177 12.81 12.49 -9.14
N ASP A 178 13.70 12.75 -10.09
CA ASP A 178 14.70 13.81 -10.04
C ASP A 178 14.13 15.22 -10.16
N GLU A 179 12.97 15.38 -10.82
CA GLU A 179 12.25 16.66 -10.89
C GLU A 179 11.42 16.94 -9.61
N LEU A 180 11.33 15.98 -8.67
CA LEU A 180 10.60 16.17 -7.43
C LEU A 180 11.47 16.84 -6.37
N VAL A 181 10.88 17.80 -5.67
CA VAL A 181 11.52 18.50 -4.56
C VAL A 181 11.21 17.83 -3.23
N TYR A 182 12.19 17.80 -2.33
CA TYR A 182 12.04 17.22 -1.00
C TYR A 182 11.37 18.20 -0.04
N LEU A 183 10.19 17.83 0.43
CA LEU A 183 9.47 18.47 1.51
C LEU A 183 9.69 17.66 2.81
N PRO A 184 10.45 18.19 3.79
CA PRO A 184 10.63 17.51 5.07
C PRO A 184 9.33 17.39 5.86
N ALA A 185 9.29 16.43 6.78
CA ALA A 185 8.21 16.33 7.75
C ALA A 185 8.16 17.57 8.64
N GLY A 186 6.96 17.99 9.04
CA GLY A 186 6.76 19.21 9.83
C GLY A 186 5.29 19.62 9.78
N ASN A 187 4.99 20.70 9.07
CA ASN A 187 3.62 21.21 8.96
C ASN A 187 2.69 20.20 8.26
N ALA A 188 1.75 19.65 9.04
CA ALA A 188 0.80 18.64 8.57
C ALA A 188 -0.15 19.16 7.47
N LYS A 189 -0.53 20.45 7.53
CA LYS A 189 -1.42 21.07 6.53
C LYS A 189 -0.68 21.21 5.20
N LEU A 190 0.56 21.71 5.24
CA LEU A 190 1.44 21.85 4.08
C LEU A 190 1.72 20.49 3.42
N THR A 191 2.21 19.51 4.19
CA THR A 191 2.53 18.17 3.66
C THR A 191 1.32 17.44 3.08
N ARG A 192 0.12 17.63 3.66
CA ARG A 192 -1.13 17.07 3.12
C ARG A 192 -1.53 17.74 1.80
N ARG A 193 -1.49 19.07 1.72
CA ARG A 193 -1.85 19.83 0.51
C ARG A 193 -0.87 19.62 -0.62
N ALA A 194 0.44 19.69 -0.35
CA ALA A 194 1.47 19.44 -1.35
C ALA A 194 1.28 18.06 -1.99
N LYS A 195 1.07 17.02 -1.17
CA LYS A 195 0.75 15.66 -1.64
C LYS A 195 -0.55 15.58 -2.45
N GLN A 196 -1.56 16.36 -2.09
CA GLN A 196 -2.86 16.38 -2.79
C GLN A 196 -2.74 17.05 -4.15
N TYR A 197 -1.93 18.10 -4.27
CA TYR A 197 -1.75 18.86 -5.50
C TYR A 197 -0.74 18.22 -6.46
N SER A 198 0.22 17.45 -5.95
CA SER A 198 1.16 16.74 -6.81
C SER A 198 0.51 15.59 -7.56
N LYS A 199 0.74 15.52 -8.88
CA LYS A 199 0.37 14.37 -9.70
C LYS A 199 1.27 13.16 -9.41
N SER A 200 2.56 13.41 -9.20
CA SER A 200 3.56 12.42 -8.78
C SER A 200 4.15 12.79 -7.42
N TYR A 201 4.27 11.80 -6.54
CA TYR A 201 4.94 11.97 -5.24
C TYR A 201 5.52 10.65 -4.74
N ALA A 202 6.51 10.73 -3.86
CA ALA A 202 7.06 9.58 -3.15
C ALA A 202 7.25 9.88 -1.67
N VAL A 203 7.04 8.88 -0.81
CA VAL A 203 7.31 8.98 0.62
C VAL A 203 8.79 8.77 0.88
N VAL A 204 9.43 9.72 1.57
CA VAL A 204 10.84 9.58 1.96
C VAL A 204 10.94 8.95 3.34
N VAL A 205 11.74 7.89 3.46
CA VAL A 205 12.02 7.18 4.72
C VAL A 205 13.51 7.07 4.99
N TRP A 206 13.89 7.22 6.26
CA TRP A 206 15.27 7.09 6.71
C TRP A 206 15.34 5.97 7.75
N PHE A 207 16.44 5.23 7.78
CA PHE A 207 16.66 4.22 8.81
C PHE A 207 17.12 4.88 10.11
N SER A 208 16.28 4.82 11.15
CA SER A 208 16.65 5.23 12.49
C SER A 208 17.48 4.14 13.14
N ARG A 209 18.78 4.41 13.35
CA ARG A 209 19.68 3.48 14.06
C ARG A 209 19.24 3.26 15.51
N ALA A 210 18.83 4.33 16.19
CA ALA A 210 18.36 4.27 17.57
C ALA A 210 17.13 3.37 17.73
N ARG A 211 16.16 3.44 16.79
CA ARG A 211 14.92 2.65 16.84
C ARG A 211 14.94 1.38 16.00
N LYS A 212 16.06 1.10 15.31
CA LYS A 212 16.26 -0.06 14.42
C LYS A 212 15.13 -0.25 13.39
N ARG A 213 14.59 0.84 12.84
CA ARG A 213 13.47 0.79 11.88
C ARG A 213 13.50 1.98 10.93
N TYR A 214 12.82 1.84 9.78
CA TYR A 214 12.57 2.97 8.88
C TYR A 214 11.50 3.89 9.44
N GLU A 215 11.78 5.19 9.42
CA GLU A 215 10.86 6.24 9.84
C GLU A 215 10.58 7.17 8.66
N ARG A 216 9.33 7.61 8.52
CA ARG A 216 8.95 8.58 7.49
C ARG A 216 9.52 9.95 7.85
N GLN A 217 10.24 10.55 6.91
CA GLN A 217 10.94 11.83 7.10
C GLN A 217 10.43 12.95 6.19
N GLY A 218 9.52 12.65 5.26
CA GLY A 218 8.97 13.67 4.38
C GLY A 218 8.35 13.09 3.12
N LEU A 219 8.30 13.93 2.09
CA LEU A 219 7.77 13.62 0.77
C LEU A 219 8.69 14.20 -0.32
N LEU A 220 8.78 13.51 -1.45
CA LEU A 220 9.14 14.12 -2.71
C LEU A 220 7.84 14.53 -3.42
N VAL A 221 7.73 15.78 -3.83
CA VAL A 221 6.54 16.40 -4.44
C VAL A 221 6.93 17.27 -5.62
N GLU A 222 5.97 17.56 -6.50
CA GLU A 222 6.20 18.52 -7.59
C GLU A 222 6.40 19.94 -7.02
N GLU A 223 7.36 20.69 -7.56
CA GLU A 223 7.66 22.04 -7.07
C GLU A 223 6.45 22.98 -7.17
N SER A 224 5.69 22.91 -8.26
CA SER A 224 4.46 23.69 -8.46
C SER A 224 3.38 23.35 -7.43
N ALA A 225 3.28 22.09 -7.03
CA ALA A 225 2.35 21.64 -6.00
C ALA A 225 2.76 22.10 -4.60
N LEU A 226 4.07 22.14 -4.32
CA LEU A 226 4.60 22.68 -3.07
C LEU A 226 4.31 24.18 -2.97
N LYS A 227 4.66 24.98 -4.00
CA LYS A 227 4.42 26.43 -4.03
C LYS A 227 2.94 26.77 -3.78
N ARG A 228 2.04 26.11 -4.53
CA ARG A 228 0.59 26.26 -4.31
C ARG A 228 0.17 25.94 -2.87
N ALA A 229 0.73 24.87 -2.29
CA ALA A 229 0.39 24.49 -0.93
C ALA A 229 0.92 25.50 0.10
N GLU A 230 2.10 26.09 -0.11
CA GLU A 230 2.67 27.15 0.72
C GLU A 230 1.81 28.41 0.66
N ASP A 231 1.41 28.85 -0.53
CA ASP A 231 0.56 30.03 -0.73
C ASP A 231 -0.76 29.88 0.03
N GLU A 232 -1.46 28.75 -0.11
CA GLU A 232 -2.72 28.51 0.60
C GLU A 232 -2.52 28.40 2.12
N VAL A 233 -1.40 27.85 2.58
CA VAL A 233 -1.10 27.78 4.02
C VAL A 233 -0.81 29.19 4.57
N ASN A 234 -0.10 30.02 3.82
CA ASN A 234 0.18 31.41 4.19
C ASN A 234 -1.10 32.25 4.24
N VAL A 235 -2.00 32.10 3.25
CA VAL A 235 -3.32 32.75 3.26
C VAL A 235 -4.11 32.34 4.49
N ASP A 236 -4.14 31.05 4.85
CA ASP A 236 -4.83 30.62 6.07
C ASP A 236 -4.26 31.27 7.33
N TYR A 237 -2.93 31.39 7.43
CA TYR A 237 -2.29 32.06 8.56
C TYR A 237 -2.59 33.56 8.60
N HIS A 238 -2.69 34.21 7.44
CA HIS A 238 -3.05 35.61 7.35
C HIS A 238 -4.50 35.84 7.80
N ASN A 239 -5.44 35.05 7.30
CA ASN A 239 -6.85 35.12 7.68
C ASN A 239 -7.04 34.85 9.19
N MET A 240 -6.31 33.88 9.77
CA MET A 240 -6.35 33.61 11.22
C MET A 240 -5.86 34.80 12.06
N LYS A 241 -4.90 35.60 11.56
CA LYS A 241 -4.43 36.82 12.23
C LYS A 241 -5.46 37.94 12.16
N GLU A 242 -6.09 38.12 11.00
CA GLU A 242 -7.12 39.16 10.80
C GLU A 242 -8.39 38.86 11.60
N GLU A 243 -8.74 37.59 11.79
CA GLU A 243 -9.87 37.16 12.62
C GLU A 243 -9.58 37.16 14.14
N GLY A 244 -8.37 37.56 14.56
CA GLY A 244 -8.01 37.65 15.99
C GLY A 244 -7.90 36.30 16.72
N ASN A 245 -7.67 35.21 15.98
CA ASN A 245 -7.69 33.83 16.49
C ASN A 245 -6.28 33.27 16.83
N ILE A 246 -5.30 34.12 17.12
CA ILE A 246 -3.94 33.74 17.55
C ILE A 246 -3.65 34.26 18.95
#